data_AF-A0A176EDT4-F1
#
_entry.id   AF-A0A176EDT4-F1
#
_cell.length_a   1.000
_cell.length_b   1.000
_cell.length_c   1.000
_cell.angle_alpha   90.00
_cell.angle_beta   90.00
_cell.angle_gamma   90.00
#
_symmetry.space_group_name_H-M   'P 1'
#
loop_
_entity.id
_entity.type
_entity.pdbx_description
1 polymer ?
#
loop_
_entity_poly.entity_id
_entity_poly.type
_entity_poly.pdbx_seq_one_letter_code
_entity_poly.pdbx_strand_id
1 'polypeptide(L)'
;MSELLQTYWPLIVAALLLGLVIAWYLFNSSRKTRVTSTSRDVLDDGAAPAQRNKALIDSAPAATPMQPAAGVPAGGATTEPAATTPAATPAPAPAPAPASAAPASASAAADSDDLTRIKGLGPKLSATLHGMGVTTFAQIAAWDDAEIDRVDAQMGRFQGRIRRDDWVGQAAMLAAGDEAGFADRFGKLS
;
A
#
# COMPACT_ATOMS: atom_id res chain seq x y z
N MET A 1 10.84 -22.38 -59.35
CA MET A 1 9.91 -22.32 -58.19
C MET A 1 10.40 -23.15 -57.00
N SER A 2 10.91 -24.37 -57.23
CA SER A 2 11.45 -25.26 -56.19
C SER A 2 12.69 -24.76 -55.44
N GLU A 3 13.66 -24.15 -56.16
CA GLU A 3 14.92 -23.58 -55.60
C GLU A 3 14.70 -22.65 -54.38
N LEU A 4 13.66 -21.81 -54.43
CA LEU A 4 13.34 -20.88 -53.34
C LEU A 4 12.88 -21.64 -52.10
N LEU A 5 12.01 -22.63 -52.24
CA LEU A 5 11.62 -23.51 -51.12
C LEU A 5 12.84 -24.25 -50.56
N GLN A 6 13.72 -24.76 -51.41
CA GLN A 6 14.90 -25.52 -51.00
C GLN A 6 15.99 -24.66 -50.34
N THR A 7 15.98 -23.34 -50.56
CA THR A 7 16.84 -22.36 -49.88
C THR A 7 16.22 -21.83 -48.59
N TYR A 8 14.90 -21.59 -48.57
CA TYR A 8 14.21 -20.96 -47.45
C TYR A 8 13.57 -21.94 -46.45
N TRP A 9 13.50 -23.25 -46.72
CA TRP A 9 13.02 -24.22 -45.72
C TRP A 9 13.76 -24.20 -44.37
N PRO A 10 15.10 -24.00 -44.24
CA PRO A 10 15.72 -23.86 -42.92
C PRO A 10 15.22 -22.62 -42.18
N LEU A 11 14.90 -21.52 -42.88
CA LEU A 11 14.33 -20.31 -42.28
C LEU A 11 12.85 -20.50 -41.90
N ILE A 12 12.08 -21.28 -42.67
CA ILE A 12 10.72 -21.68 -42.31
C ILE A 12 10.73 -22.59 -41.07
N VAL A 13 11.65 -23.57 -41.00
CA VAL A 13 11.83 -24.41 -39.82
C VAL A 13 12.30 -23.59 -38.62
N ALA A 14 13.24 -22.65 -38.79
CA ALA A 14 13.66 -21.75 -37.72
C ALA A 14 12.52 -20.87 -37.21
N ALA A 15 11.67 -20.33 -38.11
CA ALA A 15 10.50 -19.55 -37.74
C ALA A 15 9.43 -20.39 -37.02
N LEU A 16 9.21 -21.64 -37.45
CA LEU A 16 8.31 -22.58 -36.76
C LEU A 16 8.85 -22.97 -35.38
N LEU A 17 10.15 -23.24 -35.26
CA LEU A 17 10.79 -23.53 -33.97
C LEU A 17 10.73 -22.31 -33.03
N LEU A 18 10.99 -21.10 -33.53
CA LEU A 18 10.87 -19.87 -32.75
C LEU A 18 9.43 -19.62 -32.30
N GLY A 19 8.45 -19.80 -33.19
CA GLY A 19 7.02 -19.72 -32.85
C GLY A 19 6.60 -20.77 -31.82
N LEU A 20 7.15 -21.98 -31.90
CA LEU A 20 6.89 -23.07 -30.95
C LEU A 20 7.57 -22.81 -29.60
N VAL A 21 8.77 -22.20 -29.58
CA VAL A 21 9.44 -21.73 -28.36
C VAL A 21 8.68 -20.56 -27.71
N ILE A 22 8.17 -19.60 -28.48
CA ILE A 22 7.34 -18.51 -27.97
C ILE A 22 6.01 -19.05 -27.40
N ALA A 23 5.33 -19.92 -28.14
CA ALA A 23 4.10 -20.58 -27.67
C ALA A 23 4.36 -21.44 -26.43
N TRP A 24 5.49 -22.17 -26.39
CA TRP A 24 5.90 -22.92 -25.21
C TRP A 24 6.23 -22.01 -24.03
N TYR A 25 6.91 -20.87 -24.24
CA TYR A 25 7.23 -19.90 -23.20
C TYR A 25 5.98 -19.28 -22.59
N LEU A 26 5.05 -18.79 -23.43
CA LEU A 26 3.75 -18.27 -23.00
C LEU A 26 2.96 -19.34 -22.23
N PHE A 27 2.83 -20.55 -22.80
CA PHE A 27 2.06 -21.62 -22.19
C PHE A 27 2.71 -22.17 -20.90
N ASN A 28 4.04 -22.26 -20.83
CA ASN A 28 4.80 -22.68 -19.65
C ASN A 28 4.73 -21.64 -18.53
N SER A 29 4.77 -20.34 -18.88
CA SER A 29 4.48 -19.24 -17.94
C SER A 29 3.07 -19.40 -17.32
N SER A 30 2.07 -19.75 -18.14
CA SER A 30 0.71 -20.02 -17.67
C SER A 30 0.51 -21.30 -16.83
N ARG A 31 1.48 -22.23 -16.72
CA ARG A 31 1.31 -23.47 -15.93
C ARG A 31 1.56 -23.32 -14.42
N LYS A 32 2.01 -22.15 -13.94
CA LYS A 32 2.40 -21.96 -12.53
C LYS A 32 1.23 -21.69 -11.55
N THR A 33 -0.03 -21.84 -11.97
CA THR A 33 -1.22 -21.63 -11.11
C THR A 33 -1.87 -22.95 -10.67
N ARG A 34 -1.24 -23.65 -9.71
CA ARG A 34 -1.95 -24.64 -8.87
C ARG A 34 -1.80 -24.32 -7.40
N VAL A 35 -2.60 -23.36 -6.93
CA VAL A 35 -2.77 -23.08 -5.50
C VAL A 35 -3.56 -24.23 -4.88
N THR A 36 -2.89 -25.13 -4.17
CA THR A 36 -3.55 -26.06 -3.25
C THR A 36 -3.90 -25.31 -1.98
N SER A 37 -5.09 -24.72 -1.92
CA SER A 37 -5.62 -24.08 -0.72
C SER A 37 -6.01 -25.13 0.32
N THR A 38 -5.04 -25.61 1.11
CA THR A 38 -5.35 -26.25 2.40
C THR A 38 -5.84 -25.17 3.34
N SER A 39 -7.16 -24.93 3.31
CA SER A 39 -7.84 -24.24 4.40
C SER A 39 -7.68 -25.10 5.65
N ARG A 40 -6.87 -24.65 6.62
CA ARG A 40 -7.04 -25.13 8.00
C ARG A 40 -8.26 -24.41 8.54
N ASP A 41 -9.35 -25.18 8.59
CA ASP A 41 -10.57 -24.76 9.23
C ASP A 41 -10.28 -24.40 10.70
N VAL A 42 -10.76 -23.24 11.12
CA VAL A 42 -10.66 -22.72 12.49
C VAL A 42 -12.04 -22.39 13.07
N LEU A 43 -13.12 -22.87 12.44
CA LEU A 43 -14.49 -22.69 12.92
C LEU A 43 -14.99 -23.80 13.85
N ASP A 44 -14.25 -24.90 14.00
CA ASP A 44 -14.62 -26.02 14.89
C ASP A 44 -14.02 -25.91 16.32
N ASP A 45 -13.05 -25.00 16.54
CA ASP A 45 -12.50 -24.76 17.88
C ASP A 45 -13.33 -23.70 18.62
N GLY A 46 -14.24 -24.19 19.48
CA GLY A 46 -15.25 -23.39 20.17
C GLY A 46 -14.65 -22.30 21.08
N ALA A 47 -14.52 -21.09 20.54
CA ALA A 47 -14.00 -19.93 21.27
C ALA A 47 -14.90 -19.54 22.46
N ALA A 48 -14.50 -19.91 23.67
CA ALA A 48 -15.08 -19.38 24.90
C ALA A 48 -14.88 -17.84 24.95
N PRO A 49 -15.91 -17.05 25.31
CA PRO A 49 -15.81 -15.59 25.28
C PRO A 49 -14.82 -15.06 26.34
N ALA A 50 -13.98 -14.12 25.93
CA ALA A 50 -12.88 -13.60 26.75
C ALA A 50 -13.36 -12.89 28.04
N GLN A 51 -13.20 -13.56 29.19
CA GLN A 51 -13.63 -13.10 30.51
C GLN A 51 -12.69 -12.05 31.14
N ARG A 52 -12.34 -10.98 30.40
CA ARG A 52 -11.42 -9.92 30.90
C ARG A 52 -12.10 -8.58 31.22
N ASN A 53 -13.27 -8.31 30.64
CA ASN A 53 -13.95 -7.01 30.74
C ASN A 53 -15.25 -7.03 31.58
N LYS A 54 -15.42 -8.04 32.44
CA LYS A 54 -16.60 -8.17 33.36
C LYS A 54 -16.38 -7.54 34.74
N ALA A 55 -15.13 -7.27 35.15
CA ALA A 55 -14.80 -6.82 36.51
C ALA A 55 -14.81 -5.29 36.70
N LEU A 56 -14.88 -4.49 35.63
CA LEU A 56 -14.82 -3.01 35.70
C LEU A 56 -16.19 -2.32 35.69
N ILE A 57 -17.28 -3.05 35.48
CA ILE A 57 -18.63 -2.50 35.29
C ILE A 57 -19.44 -2.46 36.60
N ASP A 58 -19.05 -3.24 37.61
CA ASP A 58 -19.78 -3.42 38.88
C ASP A 58 -19.24 -2.54 40.03
N SER A 59 -18.64 -1.38 39.71
CA SER A 59 -18.20 -0.39 40.70
C SER A 59 -19.32 0.60 40.99
N ALA A 60 -19.91 0.50 42.19
CA ALA A 60 -21.03 1.34 42.62
C ALA A 60 -20.66 2.83 42.71
N PRO A 61 -21.56 3.76 42.33
CA PRO A 61 -21.30 5.20 42.37
C PRO A 61 -21.41 5.75 43.79
N ALA A 62 -20.27 6.00 44.44
CA ALA A 62 -20.20 6.65 45.74
C ALA A 62 -20.43 8.18 45.62
N ALA A 63 -21.71 8.59 45.59
CA ALA A 63 -22.12 9.98 45.73
C ALA A 63 -22.82 10.19 47.09
N THR A 64 -22.21 10.98 47.97
CA THR A 64 -22.82 11.56 49.20
C THR A 64 -21.89 12.70 49.71
N PRO A 65 -22.38 13.67 50.51
CA PRO A 65 -22.18 15.08 50.14
C PRO A 65 -21.40 15.94 51.17
N MET A 66 -21.13 17.16 50.71
CA MET A 66 -20.55 18.35 51.39
C MET A 66 -20.90 18.59 52.88
N GLN A 67 -19.91 18.97 53.70
CA GLN A 67 -20.01 20.08 54.68
C GLN A 67 -18.62 20.68 55.04
N PRO A 68 -18.46 21.99 55.36
CA PRO A 68 -17.15 22.68 55.35
C PRO A 68 -16.61 23.18 56.72
N ALA A 69 -15.32 23.52 56.77
CA ALA A 69 -14.67 24.49 57.68
C ALA A 69 -13.26 24.84 57.10
N ALA A 70 -12.98 26.07 56.69
CA ALA A 70 -12.43 27.18 57.50
C ALA A 70 -10.95 26.98 57.96
N GLY A 71 -10.02 27.76 57.39
CA GLY A 71 -8.59 27.72 57.78
C GLY A 71 -7.59 28.38 56.82
N VAL A 72 -7.62 29.71 56.68
CA VAL A 72 -6.44 30.54 56.31
C VAL A 72 -5.76 31.03 57.61
N PRO A 73 -4.53 31.57 57.68
CA PRO A 73 -3.63 32.11 56.63
C PRO A 73 -2.23 31.42 56.69
N ALA A 74 -1.06 31.94 56.26
CA ALA A 74 -0.61 33.27 55.83
C ALA A 74 0.70 33.22 54.97
N GLY A 75 1.06 34.34 54.35
CA GLY A 75 2.42 34.63 53.85
C GLY A 75 2.61 34.41 52.34
N GLY A 76 2.97 35.41 51.53
CA GLY A 76 3.21 36.82 51.84
C GLY A 76 3.10 37.72 50.59
N ALA A 77 2.86 39.01 50.83
CA ALA A 77 2.66 40.05 49.82
C ALA A 77 3.99 40.41 49.12
N THR A 78 4.01 40.54 47.79
CA THR A 78 3.89 41.81 47.03
C THR A 78 5.09 42.76 47.14
N THR A 79 5.80 42.98 46.03
CA THR A 79 5.96 44.31 45.40
C THR A 79 6.63 44.27 44.01
N GLU A 80 5.86 44.64 42.98
CA GLU A 80 6.32 45.48 41.85
C GLU A 80 6.73 46.89 42.37
N PRO A 81 7.38 47.81 41.61
CA PRO A 81 7.32 48.03 40.14
C PRO A 81 8.76 48.25 39.53
N ALA A 82 9.02 48.75 38.30
CA ALA A 82 8.21 49.49 37.34
C ALA A 82 8.68 49.37 35.86
N ALA A 83 7.68 49.32 34.96
CA ALA A 83 7.51 50.14 33.75
C ALA A 83 8.65 50.34 32.72
N THR A 84 8.42 49.88 31.48
CA THR A 84 7.92 50.77 30.38
C THR A 84 7.52 49.98 29.12
N THR A 85 6.23 50.00 28.79
CA THR A 85 5.63 49.79 27.44
C THR A 85 5.95 51.03 26.55
N PRO A 86 5.73 51.10 25.21
CA PRO A 86 4.76 50.32 24.41
C PRO A 86 5.06 49.97 22.92
N ALA A 87 4.09 49.25 22.33
CA ALA A 87 3.77 49.08 20.89
C ALA A 87 4.65 48.09 20.06
N ALA A 88 4.09 47.26 19.15
CA ALA A 88 2.72 47.23 18.62
C ALA A 88 2.12 45.80 18.50
N THR A 89 0.79 45.72 18.65
CA THR A 89 -0.12 44.61 18.31
C THR A 89 -0.71 44.87 16.90
N PRO A 90 -1.42 43.96 16.17
CA PRO A 90 -2.12 42.71 16.55
C PRO A 90 -1.54 41.44 15.84
N ALA A 91 -1.70 40.18 16.30
CA ALA A 91 -2.91 39.38 16.53
C ALA A 91 -3.79 39.17 15.25
N PRO A 92 -4.47 38.02 15.04
CA PRO A 92 -4.72 36.92 15.98
C PRO A 92 -4.34 35.51 15.51
N ALA A 93 -4.14 34.59 16.45
CA ALA A 93 -4.42 33.16 16.25
C ALA A 93 -5.86 32.87 16.71
N PRO A 94 -6.57 31.90 16.10
CA PRO A 94 -7.12 30.85 16.94
C PRO A 94 -7.15 29.45 16.30
N ALA A 95 -6.39 28.53 16.91
CA ALA A 95 -6.82 27.17 17.24
C ALA A 95 -7.22 26.21 16.06
N PRO A 96 -7.79 25.00 16.28
CA PRO A 96 -7.10 23.77 15.85
C PRO A 96 -7.82 22.98 14.74
N ALA A 97 -7.15 21.90 14.27
CA ALA A 97 -7.52 21.06 13.13
C ALA A 97 -8.96 20.49 13.15
N PRO A 98 -9.52 20.22 11.96
CA PRO A 98 -9.67 18.81 11.59
C PRO A 98 -9.37 18.44 10.11
N ALA A 99 -8.99 17.18 9.94
CA ALA A 99 -9.27 16.26 8.83
C ALA A 99 -9.28 16.70 7.34
N SER A 100 -8.51 15.95 6.55
CA SER A 100 -8.90 15.38 5.24
C SER A 100 -9.14 16.30 4.04
N ALA A 101 -8.09 16.51 3.24
CA ALA A 101 -8.21 16.86 1.81
C ALA A 101 -7.01 16.33 0.98
N ALA A 102 -7.10 15.07 0.57
CA ALA A 102 -6.65 14.66 -0.77
C ALA A 102 -7.89 14.65 -1.68
N PRO A 103 -7.78 14.71 -3.02
CA PRO A 103 -6.56 14.65 -3.85
C PRO A 103 -6.37 15.85 -4.79
N ALA A 104 -5.12 16.25 -5.06
CA ALA A 104 -4.80 17.22 -6.11
C ALA A 104 -3.39 17.04 -6.69
N SER A 105 -3.25 16.12 -7.65
CA SER A 105 -2.23 16.14 -8.70
C SER A 105 -2.57 15.12 -9.79
N ALA A 106 -3.72 15.31 -10.43
CA ALA A 106 -3.87 14.87 -11.81
C ALA A 106 -3.09 15.86 -12.71
N SER A 107 -2.49 15.37 -13.80
CA SER A 107 -1.70 16.15 -14.76
C SER A 107 -0.24 16.49 -14.36
N ALA A 108 0.58 15.44 -14.23
CA ALA A 108 2.01 15.49 -14.55
C ALA A 108 2.44 14.26 -15.39
N ALA A 109 1.49 13.63 -16.08
CA ALA A 109 1.66 12.37 -16.78
C ALA A 109 0.95 12.38 -18.14
N ALA A 110 1.74 12.36 -19.21
CA ALA A 110 1.35 11.68 -20.44
C ALA A 110 1.83 10.21 -20.43
N ASP A 111 2.91 9.91 -19.69
CA ASP A 111 3.66 8.63 -19.74
C ASP A 111 3.95 8.02 -18.35
N SER A 112 3.16 8.34 -17.31
CA SER A 112 3.35 7.76 -15.96
C SER A 112 2.03 7.31 -15.34
N ASP A 113 1.97 6.05 -14.96
CA ASP A 113 0.81 5.43 -14.34
C ASP A 113 0.75 5.69 -12.83
N ASP A 114 -0.45 5.63 -12.26
CA ASP A 114 -0.62 5.56 -10.81
C ASP A 114 -0.32 4.16 -10.29
N LEU A 115 0.96 3.91 -10.01
CA LEU A 115 1.42 2.64 -9.44
C LEU A 115 0.71 2.25 -8.12
N THR A 116 0.10 3.19 -7.40
CA THR A 116 -0.61 2.89 -6.15
C THR A 116 -1.90 2.09 -6.34
N ARG A 117 -2.37 1.96 -7.59
CA ARG A 117 -3.45 1.05 -7.99
C ARG A 117 -3.11 -0.43 -7.80
N ILE A 118 -1.82 -0.80 -7.71
CA ILE A 118 -1.37 -2.15 -7.37
C ILE A 118 -1.54 -2.38 -5.87
N LYS A 119 -2.32 -3.39 -5.47
CA LYS A 119 -2.57 -3.71 -4.06
C LYS A 119 -1.26 -4.10 -3.36
N GLY A 120 -1.02 -3.44 -2.24
CA GLY A 120 0.22 -3.56 -1.46
C GLY A 120 1.29 -2.53 -1.82
N LEU A 121 1.21 -1.89 -2.98
CA LEU A 121 2.14 -0.86 -3.43
C LEU A 121 1.70 0.51 -2.89
N GLY A 122 2.04 0.78 -1.62
CA GLY A 122 1.69 2.06 -0.97
C GLY A 122 2.46 3.27 -1.55
N PRO A 123 2.03 4.52 -1.25
CA PRO A 123 2.63 5.74 -1.82
C PRO A 123 4.15 5.86 -1.64
N LYS A 124 4.69 5.37 -0.52
CA LYS A 124 6.14 5.36 -0.27
C LYS A 124 6.90 4.40 -1.21
N LEU A 125 6.27 3.31 -1.63
CA LEU A 125 6.85 2.33 -2.57
C LEU A 125 6.76 2.85 -4.01
N SER A 126 5.63 3.46 -4.40
CA SER A 126 5.53 4.18 -5.68
C SER A 126 6.60 5.27 -5.80
N ALA A 127 6.80 6.09 -4.76
CA ALA A 127 7.87 7.08 -4.75
C ALA A 127 9.29 6.47 -4.90
N THR A 128 9.56 5.32 -4.27
CA THR A 128 10.83 4.59 -4.45
C THR A 128 10.97 4.06 -5.88
N LEU A 129 9.92 3.48 -6.46
CA LEU A 129 9.91 2.97 -7.84
C LEU A 129 10.12 4.09 -8.87
N HIS A 130 9.42 5.22 -8.72
CA HIS A 130 9.60 6.39 -9.58
C HIS A 130 11.03 6.94 -9.45
N GLY A 131 11.62 6.91 -8.25
CA GLY A 131 13.02 7.26 -8.02
C GLY A 131 14.03 6.29 -8.67
N MET A 132 13.61 5.07 -9.00
CA MET A 132 14.39 4.09 -9.78
C MET A 132 14.06 4.13 -11.28
N GLY A 133 13.24 5.09 -11.72
CA GLY A 133 12.81 5.25 -13.12
C GLY A 133 11.60 4.40 -13.52
N VAL A 134 11.05 3.59 -12.62
CA VAL A 134 9.88 2.74 -12.87
C VAL A 134 8.61 3.56 -12.66
N THR A 135 7.95 3.91 -13.76
CA THR A 135 6.81 4.85 -13.77
C THR A 135 5.53 4.31 -14.41
N THR A 136 5.56 3.14 -15.06
CA THR A 136 4.37 2.56 -15.72
C THR A 136 4.10 1.12 -15.30
N PHE A 137 2.84 0.70 -15.37
CA PHE A 137 2.43 -0.68 -15.13
C PHE A 137 3.11 -1.65 -16.10
N ALA A 138 3.27 -1.23 -17.37
CA ALA A 138 3.92 -2.02 -18.41
C ALA A 138 5.39 -2.38 -18.06
N GLN A 139 6.12 -1.48 -17.39
CA GLN A 139 7.49 -1.76 -16.92
C GLN A 139 7.50 -2.84 -15.84
N ILE A 140 6.61 -2.75 -14.85
CA ILE A 140 6.47 -3.74 -13.76
C ILE A 140 6.01 -5.09 -14.31
N ALA A 141 5.08 -5.09 -15.26
CA ALA A 141 4.58 -6.29 -15.94
C ALA A 141 5.66 -7.01 -16.79
N ALA A 142 6.70 -6.28 -17.22
CA ALA A 142 7.82 -6.81 -18.00
C ALA A 142 8.98 -7.33 -17.16
N TRP A 143 8.92 -7.26 -15.83
CA TRP A 143 9.97 -7.76 -14.94
C TRP A 143 10.09 -9.29 -15.01
N ASP A 144 11.32 -9.78 -15.21
CA ASP A 144 11.67 -11.18 -15.04
C ASP A 144 12.06 -11.49 -13.58
N ASP A 145 12.33 -12.77 -13.28
CA ASP A 145 12.71 -13.20 -11.92
C ASP A 145 13.97 -12.47 -11.38
N ALA A 146 14.92 -12.09 -12.24
CA ALA A 146 16.16 -11.41 -11.83
C ALA A 146 15.96 -9.90 -11.63
N GLU A 147 15.09 -9.28 -12.42
CA GLU A 147 14.62 -7.90 -12.26
C GLU A 147 13.85 -7.75 -10.94
N ILE A 148 12.91 -8.67 -10.67
CA ILE A 148 12.19 -8.76 -9.39
C ILE A 148 13.18 -8.82 -8.23
N ASP A 149 14.13 -9.76 -8.25
CA ASP A 149 15.04 -9.97 -7.12
C ASP A 149 15.99 -8.77 -6.92
N ARG A 150 16.38 -8.06 -8.00
CA ARG A 150 17.19 -6.84 -7.92
C ARG A 150 16.42 -5.67 -7.32
N VAL A 151 15.21 -5.41 -7.81
CA VAL A 151 14.34 -4.34 -7.29
C VAL A 151 13.94 -4.63 -5.84
N ASP A 152 13.60 -5.88 -5.52
CA ASP A 152 13.22 -6.30 -4.17
C ASP A 152 14.36 -6.08 -3.18
N ALA A 153 15.60 -6.45 -3.53
CA ALA A 153 16.78 -6.19 -2.71
C ALA A 153 16.94 -4.69 -2.35
N GLN A 154 16.62 -3.78 -3.28
CA GLN A 154 16.67 -2.33 -3.08
C GLN A 154 15.54 -1.78 -2.18
N MET A 155 14.48 -2.55 -1.91
CA MET A 155 13.33 -2.11 -1.10
C MET A 155 13.51 -2.23 0.43
N GLY A 156 14.62 -2.81 0.90
CA GLY A 156 14.94 -2.93 2.32
C GLY A 156 13.83 -3.63 3.13
N ARG A 157 13.21 -2.93 4.09
CA ARG A 157 12.14 -3.51 4.94
C ARG A 157 10.87 -3.97 4.20
N PHE A 158 10.75 -3.72 2.91
CA PHE A 158 9.63 -4.13 2.08
C PHE A 158 9.96 -5.27 1.10
N GLN A 159 11.14 -5.89 1.27
CA GLN A 159 11.54 -7.12 0.58
C GLN A 159 10.50 -8.26 0.69
N GLY A 160 10.50 -9.14 -0.30
CA GLY A 160 9.56 -10.23 -0.52
C GLY A 160 8.18 -9.82 -1.04
N ARG A 161 7.85 -8.52 -1.05
CA ARG A 161 6.48 -8.06 -1.34
C ARG A 161 6.11 -8.13 -2.82
N ILE A 162 7.05 -7.95 -3.75
CA ILE A 162 6.77 -8.04 -5.20
C ILE A 162 6.15 -9.41 -5.53
N ARG A 163 6.77 -10.48 -5.01
CA ARG A 163 6.35 -11.87 -5.23
C ARG A 163 5.13 -12.24 -4.39
N ARG A 164 5.10 -11.85 -3.11
CA ARG A 164 4.02 -12.20 -2.17
C ARG A 164 2.68 -11.58 -2.54
N ASP A 165 2.70 -10.33 -3.01
CA ASP A 165 1.50 -9.59 -3.40
C ASP A 165 1.24 -9.66 -4.93
N ASP A 166 1.98 -10.49 -5.68
CA ASP A 166 1.86 -10.65 -7.15
C ASP A 166 1.83 -9.32 -7.94
N TRP A 167 2.78 -8.42 -7.67
CA TRP A 167 2.80 -7.08 -8.29
C TRP A 167 2.90 -7.14 -9.81
N VAL A 168 3.65 -8.11 -10.36
CA VAL A 168 3.80 -8.31 -11.80
C VAL A 168 2.48 -8.76 -12.43
N GLY A 169 1.78 -9.73 -11.82
CA GLY A 169 0.47 -10.17 -12.28
C GLY A 169 -0.61 -9.08 -12.18
N GLN A 170 -0.59 -8.29 -11.11
CA GLN A 170 -1.45 -7.12 -10.94
C GLN A 170 -1.17 -6.03 -12.00
N ALA A 171 0.11 -5.67 -12.19
CA ALA A 171 0.52 -4.67 -13.16
C ALA A 171 0.16 -5.08 -14.60
N ALA A 172 0.27 -6.37 -14.95
CA ALA A 172 -0.11 -6.88 -16.25
C ALA A 172 -1.60 -6.67 -16.56
N MET A 173 -2.50 -6.87 -15.58
CA MET A 173 -3.94 -6.62 -15.76
C MET A 173 -4.24 -5.13 -15.89
N LEU A 174 -3.61 -4.29 -15.06
CA LEU A 174 -3.79 -2.83 -15.12
C LEU A 174 -3.25 -2.24 -16.44
N ALA A 175 -2.10 -2.72 -16.92
CA ALA A 175 -1.54 -2.37 -18.22
C ALA A 175 -2.42 -2.82 -19.40
N ALA A 176 -3.14 -3.93 -19.25
CA ALA A 176 -4.11 -4.41 -20.23
C ALA A 176 -5.50 -3.71 -20.15
N GLY A 177 -5.73 -2.89 -19.13
CA GLY A 177 -7.04 -2.29 -18.85
C GLY A 177 -8.09 -3.27 -18.32
N ASP A 178 -7.69 -4.48 -17.90
CA ASP A 178 -8.59 -5.51 -17.37
C ASP A 178 -8.93 -5.27 -15.88
N GLU A 179 -9.66 -4.18 -15.63
CA GLU A 179 -10.16 -3.86 -14.29
C GLU A 179 -11.14 -4.91 -13.75
N ALA A 180 -11.82 -5.64 -14.65
CA ALA A 180 -12.78 -6.68 -14.29
C ALA A 180 -12.06 -7.95 -13.76
N GLY A 181 -11.09 -8.47 -14.51
CA GLY A 181 -10.26 -9.60 -14.08
C GLY A 181 -9.39 -9.26 -12.87
N PHE A 182 -8.92 -8.01 -12.77
CA PHE A 182 -8.26 -7.51 -11.55
C PHE A 182 -9.22 -7.54 -10.35
N ALA A 183 -10.43 -7.02 -10.49
CA ALA A 183 -11.41 -6.96 -9.40
C ALA A 183 -11.91 -8.35 -8.95
N ASP A 184 -11.96 -9.32 -9.86
CA ASP A 184 -12.26 -10.73 -9.55
C ASP A 184 -11.13 -11.38 -8.74
N ARG A 185 -9.87 -11.26 -9.21
CA ARG A 185 -8.72 -11.93 -8.59
C ARG A 185 -8.17 -11.27 -7.33
N PHE A 186 -8.18 -9.93 -7.28
CA PHE A 186 -7.53 -9.16 -6.21
C PHE A 186 -8.54 -8.31 -5.41
N GLY A 187 -9.81 -8.30 -5.79
CA GLY A 187 -10.83 -7.43 -5.22
C GLY A 187 -10.73 -6.00 -5.75
N LYS A 188 -11.86 -5.28 -5.70
CA LYS A 188 -12.03 -3.91 -6.21
C LYS A 188 -10.84 -2.99 -5.91
N LEU A 189 -10.46 -2.16 -6.88
CA LEU A 189 -9.63 -0.98 -6.61
C LEU A 189 -10.38 -0.06 -5.63
N SER A 190 -9.63 0.63 -4.77
CA SER A 190 -10.13 1.58 -3.77
C SER A 190 -9.34 2.88 -3.87
#